data_AF-A0A7Z9JFN4-F1
#
_entry.id   AF-A0A7Z9JFN4-F1
#
_cell.length_a   1.000
_cell.length_b   1.000
_cell.length_c   1.000
_cell.angle_alpha   90.00
_cell.angle_beta   90.00
_cell.angle_gamma   90.00
#
_symmetry.space_group_name_H-M   'P 1'
#
loop_
_entity.id
_entity.type
_entity.pdbx_description
1 polymer ?
#
loop_
_entity_poly.entity_id
_entity_poly.type
_entity_poly.pdbx_seq_one_letter_code
_entity_poly.pdbx_strand_id
1 'polypeptide(L)'
;YGFHLIRGLGGHGYGKSLHAPPFISNVVPAHPSEWPDAWRTFEEGMLVAVEPMLAVGTGEIENARGSWPIYSADHSMSVHYEADILIGADGPIDLTEGLHDLPYIVGN
;
A
#
# COMPACT_ATOMS: atom_id res chain seq x y z
N TYR A 1 0.39 -16.47 -11.56
CA TYR A 1 1.65 -16.32 -10.82
C TYR A 1 1.62 -16.93 -9.41
N GLY A 2 0.50 -17.44 -8.87
CA GLY A 2 0.51 -18.19 -7.60
C GLY A 2 0.84 -17.37 -6.35
N PHE A 3 0.86 -16.04 -6.46
CA PHE A 3 1.02 -15.11 -5.34
C PHE A 3 -0.33 -14.50 -4.97
N HIS A 4 -0.43 -14.09 -3.71
CA HIS A 4 -1.64 -13.56 -3.12
C HIS A 4 -1.37 -12.16 -2.60
N LEU A 5 -2.22 -11.20 -2.98
CA LEU A 5 -2.19 -9.86 -2.40
C LEU A 5 -2.73 -9.92 -0.98
N ILE A 6 -2.02 -9.27 -0.05
CA ILE A 6 -2.46 -9.17 1.33
C ILE A 6 -3.75 -8.34 1.39
N ARG A 7 -4.74 -8.85 2.12
CA ARG A 7 -6.05 -8.22 2.31
C ARG A 7 -6.08 -7.40 3.60
N GLY A 8 -6.70 -6.22 3.55
CA GLY A 8 -6.91 -5.37 4.73
C GLY A 8 -5.72 -4.50 5.13
N LEU A 9 -4.58 -4.63 4.43
CA LEU A 9 -3.48 -3.67 4.44
C LEU A 9 -3.37 -3.05 3.04
N GLY A 10 -2.99 -1.78 2.99
CA GLY A 10 -2.89 -1.03 1.76
C GLY A 10 -2.49 0.41 2.04
N GLY A 11 -2.39 1.16 0.96
CA GLY A 11 -1.91 2.52 0.99
C GLY A 11 -2.85 3.51 1.63
N HIS A 12 -2.39 4.75 1.63
CA HIS A 12 -3.08 5.84 2.29
C HIS A 12 -2.79 7.16 1.59
N GLY A 13 -3.69 8.14 1.74
CA GLY A 13 -3.31 9.53 1.53
C GLY A 13 -2.27 9.96 2.56
N TYR A 14 -1.46 10.96 2.24
CA TYR A 14 -0.50 11.53 3.19
C TYR A 14 -0.25 13.02 2.94
N GLY A 15 0.56 13.64 3.80
CA GLY A 15 0.95 15.04 3.70
C GLY A 15 1.50 15.53 5.03
N LYS A 16 0.76 16.42 5.73
CA LYS A 16 1.13 16.83 7.10
C LYS A 16 0.93 15.71 8.13
N SER A 17 0.12 14.71 7.81
CA SER A 17 -0.05 13.48 8.57
C SER A 17 0.56 12.34 7.80
N LEU A 18 1.17 11.38 8.51
CA LEU A 18 1.76 10.18 7.91
C LEU A 18 0.68 9.36 7.20
N HIS A 19 -0.41 9.05 7.90
CA HIS A 19 -1.56 8.34 7.34
C HIS A 19 -2.79 9.25 7.35
N ALA A 20 -3.44 9.39 6.20
CA ALA A 20 -4.70 10.10 6.01
C ALA A 20 -5.56 9.35 4.97
N PRO A 21 -6.87 9.62 4.89
CA PRO A 21 -7.69 9.13 3.80
C PRO A 21 -7.18 9.66 2.44
N PRO A 22 -7.47 8.96 1.33
CA PRO A 22 -8.25 7.72 1.27
C PRO A 22 -7.40 6.48 1.60
N PHE A 23 -8.04 5.42 2.11
CA PHE A 23 -7.43 4.09 2.09
C PHE A 23 -7.31 3.58 0.64
N ILE A 24 -6.10 3.21 0.23
CA ILE A 24 -5.78 2.70 -1.11
C ILE A 24 -5.69 1.18 -1.04
N SER A 25 -6.77 0.50 -1.42
CA SER A 25 -6.79 -0.96 -1.40
C SER A 25 -5.90 -1.55 -2.50
N ASN A 26 -5.05 -2.51 -2.11
CA ASN A 26 -4.26 -3.33 -3.03
C ASN A 26 -5.10 -4.40 -3.75
N VAL A 27 -6.28 -4.72 -3.23
CA VAL A 27 -7.17 -5.73 -3.79
C VAL A 27 -8.53 -5.13 -4.10
N VAL A 28 -9.24 -5.73 -5.06
CA VAL A 28 -10.62 -5.34 -5.33
C VAL A 28 -11.47 -5.65 -4.07
N PRO A 29 -12.23 -4.66 -3.56
CA PRO A 29 -13.20 -4.91 -2.49
C PRO A 29 -14.18 -6.01 -2.92
N ALA A 30 -14.47 -6.97 -2.05
CA ALA A 30 -15.39 -8.07 -2.32
C ALA A 30 -16.84 -7.58 -2.46
N HIS A 31 -17.15 -6.44 -1.86
CA HIS A 31 -18.40 -5.71 -2.05
C HIS A 31 -18.15 -4.19 -1.94
N PRO A 32 -19.04 -3.35 -2.50
CA PRO A 32 -18.82 -1.90 -2.58
C PRO A 32 -18.58 -1.21 -1.22
N SER A 33 -19.13 -1.75 -0.14
CA SER A 33 -19.04 -1.16 1.20
C SER A 33 -17.85 -1.64 2.05
N GLU A 34 -17.04 -2.59 1.59
CA GLU A 34 -15.94 -3.13 2.41
C GLU A 34 -14.88 -2.07 2.71
N TRP A 35 -14.45 -1.34 1.68
CA TRP A 35 -13.60 -0.15 1.80
C TRP A 35 -14.17 0.96 0.91
N PRO A 36 -15.00 1.85 1.47
CA PRO A 36 -15.68 2.89 0.69
C PRO A 36 -14.71 3.81 -0.07
N ASP A 37 -13.54 4.06 0.51
CA ASP A 37 -12.50 4.90 -0.09
C ASP A 37 -11.91 4.32 -1.38
N ALA A 38 -11.94 2.98 -1.57
CA ALA A 38 -11.40 2.33 -2.77
C ALA A 38 -12.16 2.67 -4.06
N TRP A 39 -13.34 3.30 -3.94
CA TRP A 39 -14.17 3.75 -5.07
C TRP A 39 -14.12 5.26 -5.29
N ARG A 40 -13.34 5.99 -4.49
CA ARG A 40 -13.25 7.44 -4.61
C ARG A 40 -12.36 7.83 -5.79
N THR A 41 -12.78 8.85 -6.52
CA THR A 41 -11.94 9.50 -7.52
C THR A 41 -10.82 10.26 -6.82
N PHE A 42 -9.61 10.19 -7.37
CA PHE A 42 -8.51 11.04 -6.95
C PHE A 42 -8.71 12.48 -7.43
N GLU A 43 -8.21 13.43 -6.64
CA GLU A 43 -8.20 14.85 -6.97
C GLU A 43 -6.76 15.29 -7.24
N GLU A 44 -6.60 16.24 -8.17
CA GLU A 44 -5.30 16.84 -8.47
C GLU A 44 -4.68 17.44 -7.19
N GLY A 45 -3.38 17.20 -7.00
CA GLY A 45 -2.61 17.66 -5.84
C GLY A 45 -2.64 16.71 -4.64
N MET A 46 -3.41 15.61 -4.70
CA MET A 46 -3.35 14.58 -3.67
C MET A 46 -2.00 13.86 -3.66
N LEU A 47 -1.52 13.55 -2.45
CA LEU A 47 -0.38 12.68 -2.21
C LEU A 47 -0.90 11.35 -1.66
N VAL A 48 -0.56 10.25 -2.31
CA VAL A 48 -0.99 8.90 -1.93
C VAL A 48 0.18 7.91 -1.97
N ALA A 49 0.31 7.09 -0.93
CA ALA A 49 1.19 5.94 -0.94
C ALA A 49 0.47 4.78 -1.65
N VAL A 50 1.15 4.16 -2.62
CA VAL A 50 0.71 2.92 -3.26
C VAL A 50 1.65 1.82 -2.85
N GLU A 51 1.18 0.92 -1.98
CA GLU A 51 2.04 0.01 -1.22
C GLU A 51 1.58 -1.47 -1.28
N PRO A 52 1.73 -2.15 -2.42
CA PRO A 52 1.35 -3.55 -2.55
C PRO A 52 2.18 -4.47 -1.65
N MET A 53 1.46 -5.35 -0.94
CA MET A 53 2.03 -6.45 -0.17
C MET A 53 1.56 -7.77 -0.77
N LEU A 54 2.50 -8.67 -1.04
CA LEU A 54 2.26 -9.97 -1.67
C LEU A 54 2.83 -11.09 -0.81
N ALA A 55 2.17 -12.23 -0.77
CA ALA A 55 2.66 -13.44 -0.11
C ALA A 55 2.54 -14.67 -1.03
N VAL A 56 3.42 -15.65 -0.80
CA VAL A 56 3.48 -16.87 -1.63
C VAL A 56 2.38 -17.89 -1.33
N GLY A 57 1.78 -17.84 -0.14
CA GLY A 57 0.79 -18.85 0.27
C GLY A 57 -0.64 -18.32 0.46
N THR A 58 -0.83 -17.20 1.16
CA THR A 58 -2.18 -16.64 1.43
C THR A 58 -2.19 -15.12 1.47
N GLY A 59 -3.34 -14.52 1.13
CA GLY A 59 -3.58 -13.08 1.27
C GLY A 59 -4.10 -12.68 2.66
N GLU A 60 -4.40 -13.66 3.51
CA GLU A 60 -4.90 -13.42 4.86
C GLU A 60 -3.74 -13.09 5.83
N ILE A 61 -4.04 -12.28 6.84
CA ILE A 61 -3.08 -11.92 7.89
C ILE A 61 -3.44 -12.54 9.23
N GLU A 62 -2.43 -12.81 10.03
CA GLU A 62 -2.56 -13.02 11.46
C GLU A 62 -2.14 -11.74 12.18
N ASN A 63 -3.10 -11.09 12.85
CA ASN A 63 -2.86 -9.91 13.66
C ASN A 63 -3.83 -9.89 14.86
N ALA A 64 -3.29 -9.74 16.07
CA ALA A 64 -4.12 -9.33 17.21
C ALA A 64 -4.35 -7.81 17.12
N ARG A 65 -5.60 -7.39 16.93
CA ARG A 65 -5.99 -5.98 16.71
C ARG A 65 -5.11 -4.97 17.46
N GLY A 66 -4.40 -4.13 16.72
CA GLY A 66 -3.57 -3.04 17.26
C GLY A 66 -2.20 -3.47 17.77
N SER A 67 -1.79 -4.72 17.54
CA SER A 67 -0.45 -5.20 17.83
C SER A 67 0.41 -5.27 16.57
N TRP A 68 1.70 -5.03 16.79
CA TRP A 68 2.78 -5.28 15.85
C TRP A 68 3.67 -6.39 16.42
N PRO A 69 4.34 -7.18 15.56
CA PRO A 69 4.31 -7.17 14.10
C PRO A 69 3.07 -7.87 13.49
N ILE A 70 2.83 -7.66 12.18
CA ILE A 70 1.80 -8.34 11.39
C ILE A 70 2.43 -9.50 10.64
N TYR A 71 1.77 -10.66 10.62
CA TYR A 71 2.23 -11.83 9.88
C TYR A 71 1.21 -12.24 8.81
N SER A 72 1.67 -12.93 7.76
CA SER A 72 0.78 -13.73 6.91
C SER A 72 0.17 -14.85 7.74
N ALA A 73 -1.10 -15.20 7.48
CA ALA A 73 -1.83 -16.19 8.28
C ALA A 73 -1.25 -17.62 8.20
N ASP A 74 -0.42 -17.89 7.19
CA ASP A 74 0.31 -19.15 7.03
C ASP A 74 1.83 -18.99 7.24
N HIS A 75 2.28 -17.81 7.69
CA HIS A 75 3.69 -17.44 7.86
C HIS A 75 4.55 -17.60 6.58
N SER A 76 3.92 -17.64 5.41
CA SER A 76 4.62 -17.71 4.14
C SER A 76 5.42 -16.44 3.86
N MET A 77 6.46 -16.57 3.04
CA MET A 77 7.26 -15.43 2.61
C MET A 77 6.39 -14.36 1.97
N SER A 78 6.65 -13.12 2.35
CA SER A 78 5.99 -11.94 1.82
C SER A 78 6.99 -10.91 1.33
N VAL A 79 6.54 -10.07 0.40
CA VAL A 79 7.25 -8.90 -0.09
C VAL A 79 6.34 -7.68 0.02
N HIS A 80 6.97 -6.52 0.23
CA HIS A 80 6.32 -5.23 0.29
C HIS A 80 7.13 -4.27 -0.59
N TYR A 81 6.42 -3.43 -1.34
CA TYR A 81 7.01 -2.30 -2.05
C TYR A 81 6.05 -1.12 -1.92
N GLU A 82 6.60 0.10 -1.91
CA GLU A 82 5.84 1.34 -1.78
C GLU A 82 6.36 2.37 -2.76
N ALA A 83 5.45 3.13 -3.37
CA ALA A 83 5.74 4.31 -4.15
C ALA A 83 4.87 5.49 -3.68
N ASP A 84 5.50 6.64 -3.56
CA ASP A 84 4.85 7.90 -3.21
C ASP A 84 4.36 8.60 -4.47
N ILE A 85 3.05 8.73 -4.63
CA ILE A 85 2.44 9.24 -5.84
C ILE A 85 1.81 10.61 -5.60
N LEU A 86 2.23 11.60 -6.39
CA LEU A 86 1.49 12.85 -6.57
C LEU A 86 0.48 12.69 -7.71
N ILE A 87 -0.79 12.96 -7.43
CA ILE A 87 -1.83 13.02 -8.46
C ILE A 87 -1.70 14.34 -9.21
N GLY A 88 -1.07 14.33 -10.38
CA GLY A 88 -0.90 15.51 -11.24
C GLY A 88 -2.06 15.72 -12.21
N ALA A 89 -2.14 16.94 -12.77
CA ALA A 89 -3.17 17.32 -13.76
C ALA A 89 -3.14 16.43 -15.02
N ASP A 90 -1.93 16.02 -15.44
CA ASP A 90 -1.70 15.22 -16.65
C ASP A 90 -1.50 13.72 -16.36
N GLY A 91 -1.57 13.32 -15.09
CA GLY A 91 -1.35 11.94 -14.64
C GLY A 91 -0.60 11.84 -13.31
N PRO A 92 -0.48 10.62 -12.76
CA PRO A 92 0.27 10.38 -11.54
C PRO A 92 1.79 10.55 -11.78
N ILE A 93 2.47 11.12 -10.78
CA ILE A 93 3.92 11.31 -10.76
C ILE A 93 4.47 10.51 -9.59
N ASP A 94 5.39 9.58 -9.86
CA ASP A 94 6.11 8.84 -8.82
C ASP A 94 7.24 9.71 -8.26
N LEU A 95 7.09 10.15 -7.01
CA LEU A 95 8.06 10.99 -6.29
C LEU A 95 9.27 10.20 -5.79
N THR A 96 9.17 8.88 -5.82
CA THR A 96 10.18 7.90 -5.37
C THR A 96 10.83 7.17 -6.54
N GLU A 97 10.58 7.61 -7.78
CA GLU A 97 11.16 7.02 -8.97
C GLU A 97 12.70 7.01 -8.90
N GLY A 98 13.30 5.88 -9.27
CA GLY A 98 14.75 5.70 -9.30
C GLY A 98 15.41 5.51 -7.93
N LEU A 99 14.67 5.59 -6.81
CA LEU A 99 15.24 5.33 -5.48
C LEU A 99 15.82 3.92 -5.34
N HIS A 100 15.21 2.93 -6.01
CA HIS A 100 15.68 1.54 -6.00
C HIS A 100 16.98 1.32 -6.79
N ASP A 101 17.35 2.24 -7.69
CA ASP A 101 18.61 2.19 -8.44
C ASP A 101 19.77 2.83 -7.67
N LEU A 102 19.47 3.58 -6.60
CA LEU A 102 20.49 4.20 -5.78
C LEU A 102 21.27 3.13 -5.00
N PRO A 103 22.59 3.31 -4.85
CA PRO A 103 23.36 2.44 -3.96
C PRO A 103 22.82 2.58 -2.54
N TYR A 104 22.73 1.46 -1.83
CA TYR A 104 22.35 1.44 -0.43
C TYR A 104 23.45 2.08 0.43
N ILE A 105 23.37 3.39 0.62
CA ILE A 105 24.27 4.18 1.46
C ILE A 105 23.44 4.73 2.62
N VAL A 106 23.35 3.95 3.69
CA VAL A 106 22.72 4.40 4.94
C VAL A 106 23.79 5.05 5.81
N GLY A 107 23.52 6.28 6.27
CA GLY A 107 24.38 6.95 7.24
C GLY A 107 24.36 6.22 8.57
N ASN A 108 25.54 6.02 9.16
CA ASN A 108 25.70 5.47 10.52
C ASN A 108 25.12 6.42 11.58
#